data_AF-A0A2W4YQB9-F1
#
_entry.id   AF-A0A2W4YQB9-F1
#
_cell.length_a   1.000
_cell.length_b   1.000
_cell.length_c   1.000
_cell.angle_alpha   90.00
_cell.angle_beta   90.00
_cell.angle_gamma   90.00
#
_symmetry.space_group_name_H-M   'P 1'
#
loop_
_entity.id
_entity.type
_entity.pdbx_description
1 polymer ?
#
loop_
_entity_poly.entity_id
_entity_poly.type
_entity_poly.pdbx_seq_one_letter_code
_entity_poly.pdbx_strand_id
1 'polypeptide(L)'
;MTDAPKTAVLVVNRQNDGAATYSLIIDGEAQALSSSSAHWDDASPWAAGTYGMTYEPFHGRWPAWRVDGVAGRSAIKVHRGTRTDHSQGCIVLPQAMIDEILSVLAQNDIRRSDLTLQVGGTADFGFRIESKNSQVKEGGKIEVEISLTGAMSADGVSKDIWVHVNPDGTAELNTDFAPTNPQKLPAFRSSSSYPVDGPGFWVKIPEGQSKVSFTVDVKKDKLKEQTETVKFQIDGYKVVNNTSRGPEFYTPSNYRTILNQVLYNRDYVQIKDNSTDLNLSESGGYEGFSRTVAVAAGSDINLNFDAYGIPDKLKIWDASTGTVYVDWGYGSNTYASSFTVDEAS
;
A
#
# COMPACT_ATOMS: atom_id res chain seq x y z
N MET A 1 -6.56 51.72 34.34
CA MET A 1 -7.03 51.03 33.12
C MET A 1 -6.19 49.78 33.02
N THR A 2 -6.80 48.60 33.02
CA THR A 2 -6.08 47.36 32.73
C THR A 2 -5.95 47.27 31.22
N ASP A 3 -4.72 47.23 30.71
CA ASP A 3 -4.50 47.02 29.28
C ASP A 3 -5.23 45.74 28.83
N ALA A 4 -5.76 45.76 27.61
CA ALA A 4 -6.39 44.58 27.05
C ALA A 4 -5.37 43.42 27.02
N PRO A 5 -5.79 42.19 27.34
CA PRO A 5 -4.89 41.05 27.28
C PRO A 5 -4.37 40.90 25.85
N LYS A 6 -3.04 40.87 25.70
CA LYS A 6 -2.38 40.66 24.42
C LYS A 6 -2.63 39.25 23.90
N THR A 7 -2.62 39.10 22.58
CA THR A 7 -2.82 37.84 21.88
C THR A 7 -1.52 37.35 21.26
N ALA A 8 -1.23 36.06 21.36
CA ALA A 8 -0.07 35.42 20.73
C ALA A 8 -0.49 34.20 19.91
N VAL A 9 -0.08 34.16 18.65
CA VAL A 9 -0.39 33.07 17.72
C VAL A 9 0.90 32.60 17.05
N LEU A 10 1.22 31.32 17.20
CA LEU A 10 2.22 30.65 16.37
C LEU A 10 1.52 30.14 15.12
N VAL A 11 1.82 30.73 13.96
CA VAL A 11 1.29 30.29 12.66
C VAL A 11 2.25 29.28 12.05
N VAL A 12 1.70 28.17 11.57
CA VAL A 12 2.41 27.09 10.87
C VAL A 12 1.84 26.95 9.47
N ASN A 13 2.66 27.22 8.47
CA ASN A 13 2.33 26.95 7.07
C ASN A 13 3.05 25.69 6.65
N ARG A 14 2.27 24.61 6.53
CA ARG A 14 2.77 23.30 6.14
C ARG A 14 3.19 23.27 4.68
N GLN A 15 4.26 22.54 4.42
CA GLN A 15 4.80 22.27 3.09
C GLN A 15 4.98 20.75 2.93
N ASN A 16 5.27 20.34 1.71
CA ASN A 16 5.49 18.93 1.39
C ASN A 16 6.77 18.39 2.04
N ASP A 17 6.88 17.06 2.12
CA ASP A 17 8.04 16.35 2.67
C ASP A 17 8.41 16.77 4.11
N GLY A 18 7.38 16.99 4.93
CA GLY A 18 7.52 17.34 6.34
C GLY A 18 8.15 18.71 6.60
N ALA A 19 8.33 19.56 5.59
CA ALA A 19 8.78 20.93 5.76
C ALA A 19 7.64 21.85 6.23
N ALA A 20 7.97 22.88 7.00
CA ALA A 20 7.00 23.90 7.40
C ALA A 20 7.68 25.25 7.63
N THR A 21 6.92 26.31 7.44
CA THR A 21 7.32 27.67 7.80
C THR A 21 6.50 28.20 8.98
N TYR A 22 7.15 29.02 9.81
CA TYR A 22 6.61 29.48 11.08
C TYR A 22 6.66 31.00 11.18
N SER A 23 5.66 31.57 11.82
CA SER A 23 5.63 32.99 12.17
C SER A 23 4.96 33.16 13.53
N LEU A 24 5.52 34.01 14.38
CA LEU A 24 4.89 34.40 15.64
C LEU A 24 4.19 35.74 15.43
N ILE A 25 2.90 35.81 15.75
CA ILE A 25 2.09 37.03 15.64
C ILE A 25 1.70 37.47 17.04
N ILE A 26 1.98 38.73 17.39
CA ILE A 26 1.56 39.37 18.64
C ILE A 26 0.65 40.55 18.27
N ASP A 27 -0.60 40.52 18.72
CA ASP A 27 -1.60 41.58 18.46
C ASP A 27 -1.74 41.97 16.97
N GLY A 28 -1.61 40.97 16.09
CA GLY A 28 -1.68 41.14 14.64
C GLY A 28 -0.35 41.52 13.96
N GLU A 29 0.72 41.76 14.72
CA GLU A 29 2.03 42.10 14.18
C GLU A 29 2.99 40.90 14.18
N ALA A 30 3.58 40.62 13.01
CA ALA A 30 4.56 39.56 12.85
C ALA A 30 5.87 39.91 13.60
N GLN A 31 6.35 38.96 14.39
CA GLN A 31 7.60 39.07 15.13
C GLN A 31 8.72 38.40 14.35
N ALA A 32 9.92 39.00 14.39
CA ALA A 32 11.09 38.43 13.76
C ALA A 32 11.57 37.19 14.54
N LEU A 33 11.73 36.06 13.83
CA LEU A 33 12.39 34.85 14.31
C LEU A 33 13.66 34.64 13.48
N SER A 34 14.76 34.19 14.10
CA SER A 34 16.04 33.95 13.40
C SER A 34 15.98 32.84 12.38
N SER A 35 15.01 31.95 12.51
CA SER A 35 14.63 30.96 11.50
C SER A 35 13.12 30.96 11.38
N SER A 36 12.62 30.84 10.16
CA SER A 36 11.22 30.52 9.89
C SER A 36 11.02 29.07 9.46
N SER A 37 12.09 28.32 9.19
CA SER A 37 12.00 26.94 8.72
C SER A 37 12.05 25.95 9.88
N ALA A 38 11.12 25.01 9.89
CA ALA A 38 11.12 23.86 10.78
C ALA A 38 10.41 22.67 10.12
N HIS A 39 10.06 21.66 10.93
CA HIS A 39 9.47 20.44 10.41
C HIS A 39 8.16 20.08 11.11
N TRP A 40 7.33 19.35 10.39
CA TRP A 40 6.10 18.75 10.89
C TRP A 40 5.97 17.33 10.37
N ASP A 41 5.16 16.53 11.04
CA ASP A 41 4.91 15.14 10.65
C ASP A 41 3.82 15.06 9.57
N ASP A 42 4.23 15.09 8.31
CA ASP A 42 3.33 15.01 7.16
C ASP A 42 2.76 13.61 6.89
N ALA A 43 3.37 12.57 7.46
CA ALA A 43 2.90 11.19 7.36
C ALA A 43 1.75 10.88 8.34
N SER A 44 1.56 11.73 9.36
CA SER A 44 0.38 11.70 10.25
C SER A 44 -0.24 13.10 10.37
N PRO A 45 -0.77 13.65 9.27
CA PRO A 45 -1.25 15.01 9.27
C PRO A 45 -2.53 15.18 10.09
N TRP A 46 -2.90 16.40 10.40
CA TRP A 46 -4.16 16.70 11.09
C TRP A 46 -4.79 17.95 10.48
N ALA A 47 -6.07 18.20 10.78
CA ALA A 47 -6.82 19.25 10.10
C ALA A 47 -6.13 20.64 10.24
N ALA A 48 -6.34 21.50 9.26
CA ALA A 48 -6.04 22.92 9.42
C ALA A 48 -6.98 23.52 10.46
N GLY A 49 -6.53 24.55 11.19
CA GLY A 49 -7.37 25.20 12.19
C GLY A 49 -6.57 25.94 13.25
N THR A 50 -7.30 26.43 14.25
CA THR A 50 -6.72 27.09 15.43
C THR A 50 -6.87 26.18 16.63
N TYR A 51 -5.77 25.99 17.35
CA TYR A 51 -5.66 25.05 18.47
C TYR A 51 -5.10 25.76 19.70
N GLY A 52 -5.61 25.37 20.86
CA GLY A 52 -5.02 25.78 22.13
C GLY A 52 -3.67 25.09 22.34
N MET A 53 -2.82 25.71 23.15
CA MET A 53 -1.55 25.10 23.53
C MET A 53 -1.37 25.13 25.05
N THR A 54 -1.10 23.97 25.65
CA THR A 54 -0.68 23.87 27.05
C THR A 54 0.84 23.85 27.12
N TYR A 55 1.45 24.86 27.76
CA TYR A 55 2.89 24.88 28.00
C TYR A 55 3.33 23.73 28.92
N GLU A 56 4.34 22.99 28.49
CA GLU A 56 4.97 21.91 29.24
C GLU A 56 6.44 22.29 29.50
N PRO A 57 6.81 22.67 30.74
CA PRO A 57 8.18 23.11 31.02
C PRO A 57 9.22 22.01 30.81
N PHE A 58 8.81 20.74 30.87
CA PHE A 58 9.69 19.59 30.73
C PHE A 58 9.04 18.51 29.87
N HIS A 59 9.32 18.51 28.58
CA HIS A 59 9.17 17.34 27.74
C HIS A 59 10.55 16.70 27.54
N GLY A 60 10.85 15.69 28.37
CA GLY A 60 12.22 15.21 28.53
C GLY A 60 13.07 16.24 29.26
N ARG A 61 13.92 16.98 28.53
CA ARG A 61 14.81 18.02 29.08
C ARG A 61 14.56 19.42 28.49
N TRP A 62 13.56 19.57 27.63
CA TRP A 62 13.34 20.78 26.86
C TRP A 62 11.91 21.32 27.05
N PRO A 63 11.71 22.63 26.93
CA PRO A 63 10.37 23.21 26.85
C PRO A 63 9.60 22.64 25.66
N ALA A 64 8.31 22.46 25.84
CA ALA A 64 7.39 22.10 24.78
C ALA A 64 6.03 22.74 25.02
N TRP A 65 5.16 22.62 24.04
CA TRP A 65 3.75 22.91 24.17
C TRP A 65 2.95 21.74 23.65
N ARG A 66 2.01 21.24 24.43
CA ARG A 66 1.01 20.28 23.94
C ARG A 66 -0.08 21.01 23.19
N VAL A 67 -0.42 20.52 22.01
CA VAL A 67 -1.51 21.04 21.18
C VAL A 67 -2.82 20.38 21.63
N ASP A 68 -3.76 21.19 22.08
CA ASP A 68 -5.04 20.74 22.60
C ASP A 68 -6.13 20.79 21.52
N GLY A 69 -7.12 19.89 21.60
CA GLY A 69 -8.27 19.89 20.68
C GLY A 69 -8.03 19.25 19.31
N VAL A 70 -6.89 18.57 19.10
CA VAL A 70 -6.68 17.75 17.90
C VAL A 70 -7.54 16.48 18.00
N ALA A 71 -8.55 16.37 17.13
CA ALA A 71 -9.50 15.25 17.17
C ALA A 71 -8.78 13.90 17.15
N GLY A 72 -9.03 13.07 18.17
CA GLY A 72 -8.46 11.73 18.28
C GLY A 72 -6.96 11.66 18.62
N ARG A 73 -6.31 12.78 18.96
CA ARG A 73 -4.88 12.82 19.31
C ARG A 73 -4.63 13.68 20.56
N SER A 74 -3.98 13.11 21.58
CA SER A 74 -3.65 13.81 22.82
C SER A 74 -2.16 14.09 23.01
N ALA A 75 -1.31 13.56 22.13
CA ALA A 75 0.14 13.58 22.28
C ALA A 75 0.86 14.55 21.32
N ILE A 76 0.13 15.40 20.59
CA ILE A 76 0.74 16.33 19.64
C ILE A 76 1.39 17.47 20.39
N LYS A 77 2.65 17.76 20.05
CA LYS A 77 3.43 18.81 20.69
C LYS A 77 4.13 19.69 19.67
N VAL A 78 4.42 20.92 20.09
CA VAL A 78 5.45 21.78 19.52
C VAL A 78 6.66 21.65 20.43
N HIS A 79 7.75 21.06 19.96
CA HIS A 79 8.94 20.83 20.79
C HIS A 79 10.23 20.96 20.00
N ARG A 80 11.35 20.87 20.70
CA ARG A 80 12.66 20.92 20.07
C ARG A 80 12.88 19.70 19.16
N GLY A 81 13.37 19.92 17.94
CA GLY A 81 13.92 18.89 17.07
C GLY A 81 14.67 19.49 15.89
N THR A 82 15.34 18.64 15.12
CA THR A 82 16.11 19.05 13.92
C THR A 82 15.80 18.20 12.69
N ARG A 83 14.88 17.24 12.82
CA ARG A 83 14.55 16.24 11.80
C ARG A 83 13.09 15.78 11.95
N THR A 84 12.49 15.40 10.83
CA THR A 84 11.13 14.82 10.68
C THR A 84 11.05 13.36 11.13
N ASP A 85 12.16 12.61 11.02
CA ASP A 85 12.22 11.17 11.30
C ASP A 85 11.66 10.80 12.68
N HIS A 86 11.77 11.69 13.68
CA HIS A 86 11.33 11.49 15.06
C HIS A 86 10.11 12.32 15.50
N SER A 87 9.36 12.94 14.60
CA SER A 87 8.29 13.87 15.00
C SER A 87 7.07 13.19 15.64
N GLN A 88 6.74 11.93 15.35
CA GLN A 88 5.60 11.21 15.94
C GLN A 88 4.23 11.96 15.89
N GLY A 89 4.00 12.81 14.88
CA GLY A 89 2.84 13.69 14.79
C GLY A 89 3.07 15.12 15.24
N CYS A 90 4.22 15.38 15.89
CA CYS A 90 4.57 16.67 16.45
C CYS A 90 5.06 17.66 15.40
N ILE A 91 5.09 18.91 15.84
CA ILE A 91 5.81 20.00 15.23
C ILE A 91 7.16 20.10 15.93
N VAL A 92 8.24 20.13 15.15
CA VAL A 92 9.59 20.23 15.69
C VAL A 92 10.26 21.50 15.23
N LEU A 93 10.73 22.29 16.21
CA LEU A 93 11.37 23.58 16.01
C LEU A 93 12.86 23.51 16.40
N PRO A 94 13.75 24.28 15.74
CA PRO A 94 15.10 24.51 16.25
C PRO A 94 15.07 25.12 17.65
N GLN A 95 16.06 24.79 18.49
CA GLN A 95 16.13 25.32 19.86
C GLN A 95 16.13 26.85 19.88
N ALA A 96 16.88 27.49 18.98
CA ALA A 96 16.96 28.95 18.89
C ALA A 96 15.57 29.59 18.67
N MET A 97 14.72 28.98 17.83
CA MET A 97 13.36 29.46 17.60
C MET A 97 12.48 29.33 18.84
N ILE A 98 12.63 28.24 19.62
CA ILE A 98 11.91 28.08 20.90
C ILE A 98 12.33 29.15 21.90
N ASP A 99 13.64 29.39 22.02
CA ASP A 99 14.17 30.41 22.94
C ASP A 99 13.70 31.82 22.56
N GLU A 100 13.62 32.11 21.25
CA GLU A 100 13.08 33.37 20.74
C GLU A 100 11.60 33.53 21.01
N ILE A 101 10.78 32.51 20.76
CA ILE A 101 9.35 32.53 21.11
C ILE A 101 9.20 32.84 22.60
N LEU A 102 9.94 32.15 23.47
CA LEU A 102 9.89 32.39 24.91
C LEU A 102 10.35 33.81 25.29
N SER A 103 11.36 34.34 24.61
CA SER A 103 11.86 35.70 24.81
C SER A 103 10.82 36.75 24.41
N VAL A 104 10.23 36.62 23.22
CA VAL A 104 9.21 37.54 22.70
C VAL A 104 7.95 37.53 23.58
N LEU A 105 7.51 36.36 24.05
CA LEU A 105 6.39 36.26 24.99
C LEU A 105 6.69 36.99 26.30
N ALA A 106 7.89 36.81 26.86
CA ALA A 106 8.31 37.48 28.10
C ALA A 106 8.43 39.00 27.94
N GLN A 107 9.01 39.48 26.82
CA GLN A 107 9.13 40.92 26.51
C GLN A 107 7.76 41.60 26.36
N ASN A 108 6.74 40.84 25.97
CA ASN A 108 5.39 41.34 25.78
C ASN A 108 4.45 41.14 26.98
N ASP A 109 4.94 40.57 28.09
CA ASP A 109 4.13 40.18 29.26
C ASP A 109 3.01 39.18 28.93
N ILE A 110 3.29 38.24 28.03
CA ILE A 110 2.35 37.19 27.61
C ILE A 110 2.70 35.88 28.30
N ARG A 111 1.71 35.24 28.94
CA ARG A 111 1.94 33.94 29.58
C ARG A 111 2.16 32.87 28.52
N ARG A 112 3.04 31.91 28.80
CA ARG A 112 3.35 30.81 27.88
C ARG A 112 2.13 29.94 27.53
N SER A 113 1.13 29.90 28.40
CA SER A 113 -0.15 29.22 28.23
C SER A 113 -1.15 29.97 27.35
N ASP A 114 -0.89 31.24 27.05
CA ASP A 114 -1.78 32.07 26.22
C ASP A 114 -1.37 32.01 24.73
N LEU A 115 -0.29 31.29 24.41
CA LEU A 115 0.10 30.99 23.04
C LEU A 115 -0.91 30.04 22.42
N THR A 116 -1.37 30.36 21.21
CA THR A 116 -2.21 29.46 20.39
C THR A 116 -1.47 29.04 19.13
N LEU A 117 -1.92 27.94 18.53
CA LEU A 117 -1.37 27.42 17.28
C LEU A 117 -2.38 27.62 16.16
N GLN A 118 -1.97 28.26 15.07
CA GLN A 118 -2.76 28.31 13.84
C GLN A 118 -2.05 27.49 12.76
N VAL A 119 -2.71 26.46 12.27
CA VAL A 119 -2.18 25.58 11.22
C VAL A 119 -2.88 25.86 9.90
N GLY A 120 -2.09 26.33 8.93
CA GLY A 120 -2.47 26.54 7.55
C GLY A 120 -2.15 25.34 6.65
N GLY A 121 -2.62 25.41 5.40
CA GLY A 121 -2.51 24.36 4.39
C GLY A 121 -3.50 23.23 4.62
N THR A 122 -4.15 22.74 3.56
CA THR A 122 -5.06 21.59 3.66
C THR A 122 -4.23 20.32 3.60
N ALA A 123 -4.11 19.59 4.71
CA ALA A 123 -3.51 18.27 4.70
C ALA A 123 -4.58 17.22 4.46
N ASP A 124 -4.82 16.96 3.18
CA ASP A 124 -5.58 15.80 2.74
C ASP A 124 -4.62 14.93 1.94
N PHE A 125 -4.52 13.67 2.34
CA PHE A 125 -3.90 12.65 1.52
C PHE A 125 -4.78 11.41 1.52
N GLY A 126 -4.80 10.73 0.38
CA GLY A 126 -5.51 9.48 0.17
C GLY A 126 -4.60 8.47 -0.53
N PHE A 127 -5.16 7.29 -0.83
CA PHE A 127 -4.53 6.34 -1.72
C PHE A 127 -5.37 6.16 -2.98
N ARG A 128 -4.67 5.89 -4.08
CA ARG A 128 -5.22 5.38 -5.32
C ARG A 128 -4.44 4.14 -5.74
N ILE A 129 -5.14 3.13 -6.22
CA ILE A 129 -4.56 1.91 -6.78
C ILE A 129 -5.06 1.73 -8.20
N GLU A 130 -4.14 1.47 -9.12
CA GLU A 130 -4.43 1.33 -10.56
C GLU A 130 -3.53 0.26 -11.17
N SER A 131 -4.12 -0.63 -11.94
CA SER A 131 -3.42 -1.59 -12.80
C SER A 131 -3.22 -0.94 -14.16
N LYS A 132 -2.01 -1.10 -14.72
CA LYS A 132 -1.71 -0.63 -16.08
C LYS A 132 -2.34 -1.52 -17.15
N ASN A 133 -2.72 -2.73 -16.77
CA ASN A 133 -3.34 -3.71 -17.64
C ASN A 133 -4.77 -3.96 -17.15
N SER A 134 -5.76 -3.81 -18.03
CA SER A 134 -7.15 -4.21 -17.74
C SER A 134 -7.41 -5.69 -17.99
N GLN A 135 -6.53 -6.35 -18.76
CA GLN A 135 -6.59 -7.77 -19.07
C GLN A 135 -5.17 -8.34 -19.19
N VAL A 136 -4.98 -9.57 -18.73
CA VAL A 136 -3.73 -10.34 -18.86
C VAL A 136 -4.07 -11.79 -19.17
N LYS A 137 -3.14 -12.50 -19.82
CA LYS A 137 -3.25 -13.95 -19.98
C LYS A 137 -2.51 -14.66 -18.85
N GLU A 138 -2.85 -15.91 -18.58
CA GLU A 138 -2.04 -16.79 -17.75
C GLU A 138 -0.56 -16.83 -18.15
N GLY A 139 0.32 -16.87 -17.15
CA GLY A 139 1.77 -16.69 -17.30
C GLY A 139 2.20 -15.25 -17.58
N GLY A 140 1.24 -14.32 -17.68
CA GLY A 140 1.49 -12.90 -17.81
C GLY A 140 1.80 -12.21 -16.48
N LYS A 141 1.88 -10.89 -16.53
CA LYS A 141 2.14 -10.03 -15.37
C LYS A 141 1.10 -8.92 -15.33
N ILE A 142 0.57 -8.65 -14.15
CA ILE A 142 -0.21 -7.45 -13.87
C ILE A 142 0.73 -6.43 -13.25
N GLU A 143 0.87 -5.26 -13.89
CA GLU A 143 1.55 -4.12 -13.30
C GLU A 143 0.55 -3.25 -12.55
N VAL A 144 0.78 -3.01 -11.26
CA VAL A 144 -0.08 -2.20 -10.40
C VAL A 144 0.72 -1.05 -9.82
N GLU A 145 0.15 0.16 -9.81
CA GLU A 145 0.68 1.36 -9.16
C GLU A 145 -0.22 1.74 -7.98
N ILE A 146 0.40 2.03 -6.85
CA ILE A 146 -0.24 2.71 -5.72
C ILE A 146 0.33 4.12 -5.67
N SER A 147 -0.53 5.13 -5.68
CA SER A 147 -0.15 6.53 -5.52
C SER A 147 -0.85 7.16 -4.33
N LEU A 148 -0.14 8.04 -3.64
CA LEU A 148 -0.71 9.01 -2.73
C LEU A 148 -1.52 10.03 -3.55
N THR A 149 -2.68 10.44 -3.05
CA THR A 149 -3.51 11.49 -3.66
C THR A 149 -3.71 12.64 -2.68
N GLY A 150 -4.19 13.79 -3.14
CA GLY A 150 -4.43 14.98 -2.31
C GLY A 150 -3.32 16.03 -2.39
N ALA A 151 -3.62 17.25 -1.92
CA ALA A 151 -2.77 18.43 -2.13
C ALA A 151 -1.35 18.29 -1.56
N MET A 152 -1.21 17.45 -0.54
CA MET A 152 0.03 17.25 0.21
C MET A 152 0.85 16.04 -0.24
N SER A 153 0.36 15.31 -1.24
CA SER A 153 0.96 14.05 -1.68
C SER A 153 1.93 14.18 -2.85
N ALA A 154 1.96 15.33 -3.54
CA ALA A 154 2.63 15.47 -4.83
C ALA A 154 4.13 15.15 -4.76
N ASP A 155 4.81 15.60 -3.70
CA ASP A 155 6.24 15.41 -3.49
C ASP A 155 6.56 14.24 -2.54
N GLY A 156 5.56 13.40 -2.21
CA GLY A 156 5.69 12.31 -1.25
C GLY A 156 5.51 12.75 0.20
N VAL A 157 5.83 11.83 1.12
CA VAL A 157 5.76 12.05 2.57
C VAL A 157 7.10 11.77 3.23
N SER A 158 7.36 12.41 4.37
CA SER A 158 8.63 12.27 5.12
C SER A 158 8.84 10.92 5.83
N LYS A 159 8.02 9.90 5.55
CA LYS A 159 8.14 8.57 6.16
C LYS A 159 7.76 7.46 5.20
N ASP A 160 8.30 6.28 5.45
CA ASP A 160 7.85 5.06 4.79
C ASP A 160 6.38 4.75 5.14
N ILE A 161 5.57 4.48 4.12
CA ILE A 161 4.20 4.00 4.27
C ILE A 161 4.11 2.57 3.75
N TRP A 162 3.56 1.68 4.56
CA TRP A 162 3.20 0.33 4.16
C TRP A 162 1.70 0.28 3.90
N VAL A 163 1.29 -0.12 2.71
CA VAL A 163 -0.10 -0.23 2.29
C VAL A 163 -0.46 -1.71 2.19
N HIS A 164 -1.57 -2.11 2.81
CA HIS A 164 -2.10 -3.46 2.67
C HIS A 164 -3.02 -3.52 1.45
N VAL A 165 -2.72 -4.46 0.55
CA VAL A 165 -3.50 -4.73 -0.65
C VAL A 165 -4.17 -6.09 -0.46
N ASN A 166 -5.49 -6.06 -0.42
CA ASN A 166 -6.34 -7.23 -0.33
C ASN A 166 -6.98 -7.49 -1.70
N PRO A 167 -6.51 -8.51 -2.44
CA PRO A 167 -7.14 -8.89 -3.68
C PRO A 167 -8.43 -9.69 -3.44
N ASP A 168 -9.43 -9.45 -4.27
CA ASP A 168 -10.75 -10.08 -4.23
C ASP A 168 -11.16 -10.44 -5.68
N GLY A 169 -12.18 -11.28 -5.88
CA GLY A 169 -12.63 -11.68 -7.22
C GLY A 169 -12.84 -13.18 -7.36
N THR A 170 -12.84 -13.66 -8.61
CA THR A 170 -12.95 -15.10 -8.90
C THR A 170 -11.59 -15.77 -8.97
N ALA A 171 -10.52 -15.01 -9.28
CA ALA A 171 -9.15 -15.49 -9.18
C ALA A 171 -8.69 -15.42 -7.72
N GLU A 172 -8.01 -16.46 -7.26
CA GLU A 172 -7.54 -16.67 -5.90
C GLU A 172 -6.04 -16.37 -5.73
N LEU A 173 -5.71 -15.63 -4.67
CA LEU A 173 -4.33 -15.31 -4.31
C LEU A 173 -3.56 -16.58 -3.91
N ASN A 174 -2.39 -16.77 -4.53
CA ASN A 174 -1.53 -17.96 -4.44
C ASN A 174 -2.09 -19.21 -5.10
N THR A 175 -3.23 -19.16 -5.79
CA THR A 175 -3.67 -20.20 -6.72
C THR A 175 -3.40 -19.71 -8.13
N ASP A 176 -4.06 -18.62 -8.55
CA ASP A 176 -4.07 -18.14 -9.94
C ASP A 176 -3.09 -16.98 -10.15
N PHE A 177 -2.74 -16.27 -9.08
CA PHE A 177 -1.73 -15.20 -9.13
C PHE A 177 -0.98 -15.05 -7.81
N ALA A 178 0.20 -14.45 -7.86
CA ALA A 178 0.97 -14.08 -6.67
C ALA A 178 1.83 -12.84 -6.92
N PRO A 179 2.05 -11.97 -5.91
CA PRO A 179 3.02 -10.88 -6.04
C PRO A 179 4.41 -11.45 -6.38
N THR A 180 5.11 -10.87 -7.36
CA THR A 180 6.44 -11.37 -7.81
C THR A 180 7.48 -11.34 -6.70
N ASN A 181 7.40 -10.35 -5.80
CA ASN A 181 8.28 -10.19 -4.66
C ASN A 181 7.48 -9.58 -3.50
N PRO A 182 6.69 -10.38 -2.75
CA PRO A 182 5.92 -9.84 -1.64
C PRO A 182 6.88 -9.23 -0.63
N GLN A 183 6.71 -7.95 -0.35
CA GLN A 183 7.49 -7.31 0.69
C GLN A 183 6.97 -7.80 2.02
N LYS A 184 7.85 -8.42 2.80
CA LYS A 184 7.51 -8.79 4.18
C LYS A 184 7.40 -7.51 4.98
N LEU A 185 6.26 -7.34 5.65
CA LEU A 185 6.13 -6.31 6.66
C LEU A 185 7.27 -6.52 7.68
N PRO A 186 8.09 -5.51 7.97
CA PRO A 186 9.19 -5.68 8.90
C PRO A 186 8.67 -6.12 10.26
N ALA A 187 9.40 -7.01 10.92
CA ALA A 187 9.12 -7.42 12.29
C ALA A 187 9.49 -6.29 13.25
N PHE A 188 8.70 -5.23 13.27
CA PHE A 188 8.83 -4.17 14.25
C PHE A 188 8.26 -4.62 15.58
N ARG A 189 8.79 -4.05 16.69
CA ARG A 189 8.21 -4.24 18.02
C ARG A 189 6.80 -3.65 18.01
N SER A 190 5.79 -4.46 17.67
CA SER A 190 4.42 -3.98 17.68
C SER A 190 3.96 -3.86 19.13
N SER A 191 3.50 -2.67 19.53
CA SER A 191 2.84 -2.46 20.82
C SER A 191 1.31 -2.44 20.69
N SER A 192 0.76 -2.74 19.51
CA SER A 192 -0.69 -2.81 19.32
C SER A 192 -1.09 -3.85 18.29
N SER A 193 -2.00 -4.72 18.73
CA SER A 193 -2.77 -5.71 17.98
C SER A 193 -3.70 -5.06 16.96
N TYR A 194 -3.15 -4.46 15.91
CA TYR A 194 -3.90 -4.23 14.68
C TYR A 194 -3.50 -5.33 13.68
N PRO A 195 -4.10 -6.53 13.80
CA PRO A 195 -3.92 -7.56 12.80
C PRO A 195 -4.63 -7.09 11.55
N VAL A 196 -3.86 -6.62 10.57
CA VAL A 196 -4.26 -6.85 9.18
C VAL A 196 -3.63 -8.19 8.83
N ASP A 197 -4.08 -9.23 9.53
CA ASP A 197 -3.72 -10.63 9.30
C ASP A 197 -4.74 -11.26 8.32
N GLY A 198 -5.37 -10.42 7.50
CA GLY A 198 -6.28 -10.84 6.44
C GLY A 198 -5.52 -11.35 5.22
N PRO A 199 -6.24 -11.95 4.25
CA PRO A 199 -5.66 -12.27 2.96
C PRO A 199 -5.14 -10.99 2.29
N GLY A 200 -4.00 -11.10 1.60
CA GLY A 200 -3.37 -9.98 0.93
C GLY A 200 -1.87 -9.94 1.10
N PHE A 201 -1.30 -8.80 0.74
CA PHE A 201 0.13 -8.54 0.87
C PHE A 201 0.39 -7.05 1.10
N TRP A 202 1.57 -6.74 1.62
CA TRP A 202 1.99 -5.38 1.92
C TRP A 202 2.88 -4.81 0.82
N VAL A 203 2.68 -3.53 0.51
CA VAL A 203 3.47 -2.76 -0.47
C VAL A 203 3.98 -1.49 0.21
N LYS A 204 5.27 -1.24 0.12
CA LYS A 204 5.95 -0.08 0.69
C LYS A 204 6.00 1.07 -0.32
N ILE A 205 5.46 2.22 0.04
CA ILE A 205 5.78 3.52 -0.55
C ILE A 205 6.96 4.09 0.25
N PRO A 206 8.17 4.21 -0.33
CA PRO A 206 9.31 4.77 0.38
C PRO A 206 9.11 6.23 0.79
N GLU A 207 9.78 6.65 1.86
CA GLU A 207 9.93 8.07 2.22
C GLU A 207 10.36 8.92 1.00
N GLY A 208 9.77 10.11 0.87
CA GLY A 208 9.99 11.03 -0.26
C GLY A 208 9.38 10.57 -1.60
N GLN A 209 8.64 9.46 -1.62
CA GLN A 209 7.93 9.00 -2.83
C GLN A 209 6.43 9.23 -2.69
N SER A 210 5.80 9.67 -3.78
CA SER A 210 4.35 9.81 -3.89
C SER A 210 3.67 8.57 -4.48
N LYS A 211 4.44 7.61 -4.99
CA LYS A 211 3.91 6.40 -5.62
C LYS A 211 4.91 5.24 -5.62
N VAL A 212 4.39 4.04 -5.81
CA VAL A 212 5.15 2.80 -5.98
C VAL A 212 4.45 1.89 -6.98
N SER A 213 5.21 1.25 -7.85
CA SER A 213 4.70 0.16 -8.69
C SER A 213 5.15 -1.19 -8.17
N PHE A 214 4.29 -2.19 -8.28
CA PHE A 214 4.60 -3.58 -8.02
C PHE A 214 4.04 -4.48 -9.13
N THR A 215 4.50 -5.73 -9.16
CA THR A 215 4.10 -6.70 -10.15
C THR A 215 3.47 -7.91 -9.48
N VAL A 216 2.43 -8.43 -10.11
CA VAL A 216 1.77 -9.68 -9.76
C VAL A 216 1.95 -10.63 -10.93
N ASP A 217 2.56 -11.79 -10.67
CA ASP A 217 2.66 -12.86 -11.66
C ASP A 217 1.34 -13.61 -11.69
N VAL A 218 0.74 -13.70 -12.88
CA VAL A 218 -0.38 -14.62 -13.11
C VAL A 218 0.23 -15.98 -13.39
N LYS A 219 -0.20 -16.99 -12.63
CA LYS A 219 0.29 -18.34 -12.83
C LYS A 219 -0.17 -18.85 -14.18
N LYS A 220 0.63 -19.77 -14.70
CA LYS A 220 0.26 -20.53 -15.87
C LYS A 220 0.13 -21.96 -15.42
N ASP A 221 -0.98 -22.59 -15.76
CA ASP A 221 -1.09 -24.02 -15.61
C ASP A 221 -1.53 -24.69 -16.93
N LYS A 222 -2.31 -25.76 -16.83
CA LYS A 222 -2.75 -26.58 -17.97
C LYS A 222 -4.27 -26.82 -17.93
N LEU A 223 -4.95 -26.30 -16.92
CA LEU A 223 -6.37 -26.40 -16.72
C LEU A 223 -7.02 -25.32 -17.58
N LYS A 224 -8.03 -25.70 -18.34
CA LYS A 224 -8.87 -24.71 -19.00
C LYS A 224 -9.86 -24.17 -17.97
N GLU A 225 -9.81 -22.87 -17.75
CA GLU A 225 -10.66 -22.19 -16.77
C GLU A 225 -11.56 -21.16 -17.46
N GLN A 226 -12.55 -20.64 -16.73
CA GLN A 226 -13.32 -19.50 -17.24
C GLN A 226 -12.47 -18.23 -17.13
N THR A 227 -12.86 -17.16 -17.86
CA THR A 227 -12.23 -15.86 -17.62
C THR A 227 -12.47 -15.44 -16.19
N GLU A 228 -11.39 -15.23 -15.46
CA GLU A 228 -11.44 -14.83 -14.06
C GLU A 228 -11.24 -13.33 -13.90
N THR A 229 -11.52 -12.84 -12.70
CA THR A 229 -11.33 -11.45 -12.32
C THR A 229 -10.57 -11.36 -11.03
N VAL A 230 -9.62 -10.43 -10.97
CA VAL A 230 -8.99 -9.98 -9.73
C VAL A 230 -9.24 -8.49 -9.56
N LYS A 231 -9.55 -8.11 -8.32
CA LYS A 231 -9.83 -6.75 -7.89
C LYS A 231 -8.88 -6.41 -6.76
N PHE A 232 -7.99 -5.45 -6.97
CA PHE A 232 -7.07 -5.01 -5.92
C PHE A 232 -7.75 -3.94 -5.07
N GLN A 233 -7.84 -4.17 -3.75
CA GLN A 233 -8.36 -3.19 -2.81
C GLN A 233 -7.33 -2.78 -1.77
N ILE A 234 -7.18 -1.48 -1.52
CA ILE A 234 -6.47 -1.00 -0.33
C ILE A 234 -7.45 -0.96 0.84
N ASP A 235 -7.17 -1.75 1.89
CA ASP A 235 -8.01 -1.84 3.10
C ASP A 235 -7.24 -1.53 4.40
N GLY A 236 -5.94 -1.27 4.32
CA GLY A 236 -5.12 -0.91 5.46
C GLY A 236 -3.83 -0.20 5.08
N TYR A 237 -3.25 0.50 6.05
CA TYR A 237 -1.92 1.07 5.93
C TYR A 237 -1.25 1.20 7.30
N LYS A 238 0.07 1.31 7.30
CA LYS A 238 0.92 1.56 8.47
C LYS A 238 1.99 2.56 8.09
N VAL A 239 2.25 3.52 8.96
CA VAL A 239 3.34 4.49 8.79
C VAL A 239 4.50 4.04 9.67
N VAL A 240 5.71 4.04 9.13
CA VAL A 240 6.91 3.74 9.91
C VAL A 240 7.32 5.00 10.68
N ASN A 241 7.59 4.80 11.95
CA ASN A 241 8.15 5.77 12.86
C ASN A 241 9.57 5.32 13.19
N ASN A 242 10.57 6.01 12.66
CA ASN A 242 11.95 5.75 13.06
C ASN A 242 12.14 6.33 14.46
N THR A 243 12.40 5.50 15.46
CA THR A 243 12.71 5.96 16.83
C THR A 243 14.17 5.72 17.14
N SER A 244 14.67 6.30 18.24
CA SER A 244 16.02 5.98 18.74
C SER A 244 16.19 4.50 19.12
N ARG A 245 15.10 3.74 19.23
CA ARG A 245 15.09 2.30 19.53
C ARG A 245 14.96 1.43 18.26
N GLY A 246 14.88 2.06 17.10
CA GLY A 246 14.62 1.43 15.82
C GLY A 246 13.25 1.80 15.25
N PRO A 247 12.95 1.30 14.04
CA PRO A 247 11.68 1.50 13.38
C PRO A 247 10.54 0.81 14.13
N GLU A 248 9.46 1.54 14.34
CA GLU A 248 8.22 1.10 14.97
C GLU A 248 7.05 1.55 14.09
N PHE A 249 5.90 0.87 14.14
CA PHE A 249 4.70 1.44 13.54
C PHE A 249 4.07 2.44 14.50
N TYR A 250 3.42 3.47 13.97
CA TYR A 250 2.51 4.27 14.78
C TYR A 250 1.44 3.38 15.42
N THR A 251 1.00 3.71 16.65
CA THR A 251 -0.09 3.01 17.35
C THR A 251 -1.42 3.72 17.14
N PRO A 252 -2.58 3.02 17.02
CA PRO A 252 -3.88 3.64 16.72
C PRO A 252 -4.29 4.78 17.66
N SER A 253 -3.82 4.77 18.91
CA SER A 253 -3.99 5.87 19.88
C SER A 253 -3.38 7.19 19.42
N ASN A 254 -2.39 7.14 18.51
CA ASN A 254 -1.61 8.27 18.05
C ASN A 254 -2.01 8.77 16.65
N TYR A 255 -2.89 8.06 15.92
CA TYR A 255 -3.25 8.40 14.53
C TYR A 255 -4.72 8.20 14.13
N ARG A 256 -5.68 8.01 15.07
CA ARG A 256 -7.11 7.70 14.76
C ARG A 256 -7.58 8.36 13.44
N THR A 257 -7.48 7.54 12.37
CA THR A 257 -7.96 7.74 11.00
C THR A 257 -7.88 9.16 10.44
N ILE A 258 -6.70 9.54 9.94
CA ILE A 258 -6.53 10.75 9.11
C ILE A 258 -6.85 10.49 7.63
N LEU A 259 -6.70 9.25 7.16
CA LEU A 259 -7.17 8.84 5.83
C LEU A 259 -8.69 8.70 5.81
N ASN A 260 -9.40 9.83 5.79
CA ASN A 260 -10.86 9.85 5.69
C ASN A 260 -11.35 9.93 4.23
N GLN A 261 -10.44 9.98 3.25
CA GLN A 261 -10.79 10.07 1.83
C GLN A 261 -10.10 8.99 0.99
N VAL A 262 -10.78 7.85 0.91
CA VAL A 262 -10.57 6.86 -0.13
C VAL A 262 -11.26 7.36 -1.39
N LEU A 263 -10.50 7.98 -2.31
CA LEU A 263 -11.07 8.50 -3.55
C LEU A 263 -11.21 7.39 -4.63
N TYR A 264 -10.24 6.47 -4.73
CA TYR A 264 -10.24 5.34 -5.68
C TYR A 264 -9.36 4.18 -5.20
N ASN A 265 -9.82 3.37 -4.23
CA ASN A 265 -9.04 2.24 -3.68
C ASN A 265 -9.33 0.88 -4.34
N ARG A 266 -9.92 0.86 -5.54
CA ARG A 266 -10.30 -0.38 -6.22
C ARG A 266 -9.95 -0.30 -7.68
N ASP A 267 -9.32 -1.35 -8.18
CA ASP A 267 -9.11 -1.54 -9.60
C ASP A 267 -9.28 -3.00 -10.00
N TYR A 268 -9.63 -3.25 -11.27
CA TYR A 268 -10.09 -4.54 -11.78
C TYR A 268 -9.25 -5.00 -12.97
N VAL A 269 -8.85 -6.27 -12.96
CA VAL A 269 -8.13 -6.92 -14.06
C VAL A 269 -8.79 -8.25 -14.38
N GLN A 270 -9.00 -8.54 -15.67
CA GLN A 270 -9.47 -9.85 -16.11
C GLN A 270 -8.27 -10.76 -16.43
N ILE A 271 -8.31 -11.98 -15.94
CA ILE A 271 -7.34 -13.04 -16.25
C ILE A 271 -7.98 -13.94 -17.29
N LYS A 272 -7.35 -14.00 -18.46
CA LYS A 272 -7.77 -14.87 -19.56
C LYS A 272 -6.95 -16.14 -19.56
N ASP A 273 -7.68 -17.25 -19.59
CA ASP A 273 -7.16 -18.57 -19.89
C ASP A 273 -6.29 -18.57 -21.16
N ASN A 274 -5.29 -19.46 -21.21
CA ASN A 274 -4.47 -19.61 -22.39
C ASN A 274 -5.21 -20.43 -23.43
N SER A 275 -5.21 -19.96 -24.69
CA SER A 275 -5.91 -20.64 -25.80
C SER A 275 -5.36 -22.03 -26.13
N THR A 276 -4.34 -22.51 -25.43
CA THR A 276 -3.70 -23.82 -25.60
C THR A 276 -4.17 -24.88 -24.61
N ASP A 277 -4.97 -24.50 -23.63
CA ASP A 277 -5.22 -25.31 -22.43
C ASP A 277 -6.33 -26.34 -22.67
N LEU A 278 -6.28 -27.45 -21.93
CA LEU A 278 -7.14 -28.60 -22.18
C LEU A 278 -8.46 -28.43 -21.44
N ASN A 279 -9.59 -28.53 -22.17
CA ASN A 279 -10.92 -28.52 -21.56
C ASN A 279 -11.21 -29.81 -20.79
N LEU A 280 -10.65 -29.96 -19.59
CA LEU A 280 -10.82 -31.17 -18.79
C LEU A 280 -12.26 -31.34 -18.26
N SER A 281 -13.05 -30.26 -18.14
CA SER A 281 -14.45 -30.35 -17.71
C SER A 281 -15.36 -31.09 -18.72
N GLU A 282 -14.96 -31.18 -19.99
CA GLU A 282 -15.68 -31.96 -21.02
C GLU A 282 -15.20 -33.42 -21.10
N SER A 283 -14.14 -33.78 -20.36
CA SER A 283 -13.52 -35.11 -20.42
C SER A 283 -14.31 -36.24 -19.73
N GLY A 284 -15.48 -35.93 -19.15
CA GLY A 284 -16.39 -36.90 -18.52
C GLY A 284 -17.74 -37.11 -19.23
N GLY A 285 -17.99 -36.44 -20.37
CA GLY A 285 -19.22 -36.61 -21.14
C GLY A 285 -19.15 -37.82 -22.09
N TYR A 286 -20.29 -38.47 -22.36
CA TYR A 286 -20.37 -39.63 -23.27
C TYR A 286 -19.88 -39.34 -24.70
N GLU A 287 -19.80 -38.06 -25.08
CA GLU A 287 -19.37 -37.61 -26.41
C GLU A 287 -17.84 -37.67 -26.60
N GLY A 288 -17.09 -37.81 -25.50
CA GLY A 288 -15.62 -37.79 -25.50
C GLY A 288 -15.05 -36.40 -25.83
N PHE A 289 -13.74 -36.26 -25.66
CA PHE A 289 -13.01 -35.04 -25.99
C PHE A 289 -12.08 -35.29 -27.17
N SER A 290 -12.11 -34.42 -28.20
CA SER A 290 -11.20 -34.51 -29.34
C SER A 290 -10.36 -33.23 -29.47
N ARG A 291 -9.05 -33.39 -29.70
CA ARG A 291 -8.13 -32.29 -30.02
C ARG A 291 -7.28 -32.69 -31.21
N THR A 292 -7.11 -31.76 -32.14
CA THR A 292 -6.10 -31.87 -33.19
C THR A 292 -4.86 -31.12 -32.73
N VAL A 293 -3.71 -31.79 -32.74
CA VAL A 293 -2.41 -31.19 -32.44
C VAL A 293 -1.52 -31.36 -33.66
N ALA A 294 -0.90 -30.28 -34.11
CA ALA A 294 0.14 -30.38 -35.14
C ALA A 294 1.39 -30.98 -34.50
N VAL A 295 1.83 -32.13 -35.01
CA VAL A 295 3.00 -32.86 -34.51
C VAL A 295 4.03 -32.95 -35.63
N ALA A 296 5.26 -32.58 -35.32
CA ALA A 296 6.38 -32.78 -36.24
C ALA A 296 6.87 -34.22 -36.13
N ALA A 297 7.35 -34.77 -37.24
CA ALA A 297 8.04 -36.05 -37.27
C ALA A 297 9.14 -36.15 -36.18
N GLY A 298 9.22 -37.30 -35.50
CA GLY A 298 10.18 -37.55 -34.42
C GLY A 298 9.88 -36.84 -33.09
N SER A 299 8.69 -36.23 -32.94
CA SER A 299 8.26 -35.67 -31.66
C SER A 299 7.72 -36.75 -30.73
N ASP A 300 8.19 -36.77 -29.47
CA ASP A 300 7.55 -37.53 -28.41
C ASP A 300 6.29 -36.80 -27.91
N ILE A 301 5.19 -37.53 -27.81
CA ILE A 301 3.95 -37.01 -27.23
C ILE A 301 3.71 -37.69 -25.89
N ASN A 302 3.95 -36.94 -24.81
CA ASN A 302 3.68 -37.43 -23.46
C ASN A 302 2.27 -37.01 -23.04
N LEU A 303 1.37 -38.00 -22.92
CA LEU A 303 0.05 -37.83 -22.33
C LEU A 303 0.07 -38.35 -20.90
N ASN A 304 -0.14 -37.46 -19.94
CA ASN A 304 -0.26 -37.82 -18.53
C ASN A 304 -1.73 -37.66 -18.12
N PHE A 305 -2.29 -38.72 -17.56
CA PHE A 305 -3.61 -38.74 -16.97
C PHE A 305 -3.48 -38.95 -15.46
N ASP A 306 -4.26 -38.23 -14.67
CA ASP A 306 -4.34 -38.50 -13.23
C ASP A 306 -5.04 -39.84 -13.00
N ALA A 307 -4.77 -40.49 -11.86
CA ALA A 307 -5.32 -41.82 -11.53
C ALA A 307 -6.86 -41.89 -11.51
N TYR A 308 -7.53 -40.74 -11.44
CA TYR A 308 -8.99 -40.60 -11.52
C TYR A 308 -9.49 -39.86 -12.77
N GLY A 309 -8.58 -39.45 -13.66
CA GLY A 309 -8.86 -38.83 -14.96
C GLY A 309 -8.55 -39.77 -16.12
N ILE A 310 -8.67 -41.08 -15.91
CA ILE A 310 -8.41 -42.10 -16.94
C ILE A 310 -9.44 -41.87 -18.05
N PRO A 311 -9.00 -41.62 -19.30
CA PRO A 311 -9.93 -41.57 -20.40
C PRO A 311 -10.51 -42.96 -20.59
N ASP A 312 -11.84 -43.09 -20.52
CA ASP A 312 -12.54 -44.34 -20.82
C ASP A 312 -12.14 -44.87 -22.20
N LYS A 313 -11.77 -43.96 -23.11
CA LYS A 313 -11.21 -44.25 -24.44
C LYS A 313 -10.17 -43.22 -24.85
N LEU A 314 -9.00 -43.69 -25.31
CA LEU A 314 -8.02 -42.86 -26.03
C LEU A 314 -7.97 -43.28 -27.51
N LYS A 315 -8.08 -42.31 -28.41
CA LYS A 315 -7.86 -42.50 -29.84
C LYS A 315 -6.93 -41.43 -30.38
N ILE A 316 -5.91 -41.85 -31.13
CA ILE A 316 -4.97 -40.98 -31.85
C ILE A 316 -5.03 -41.36 -33.31
N TRP A 317 -5.37 -40.39 -34.15
CA TRP A 317 -5.49 -40.60 -35.58
C TRP A 317 -5.01 -39.37 -36.35
N ASP A 318 -4.56 -39.60 -37.58
CA ASP A 318 -4.32 -38.56 -38.56
C ASP A 318 -5.67 -38.05 -39.07
N ALA A 319 -5.99 -36.78 -38.80
CA ALA A 319 -7.23 -36.18 -39.25
C ALA A 319 -7.32 -36.05 -40.78
N SER A 320 -6.17 -35.94 -41.47
CA SER A 320 -6.11 -35.76 -42.92
C SER A 320 -6.25 -37.08 -43.69
N THR A 321 -5.66 -38.16 -43.17
CA THR A 321 -5.73 -39.49 -43.82
C THR A 321 -6.77 -40.43 -43.20
N GLY A 322 -7.26 -40.12 -42.00
CA GLY A 322 -8.13 -41.00 -41.22
C GLY A 322 -7.42 -42.18 -40.57
N THR A 323 -6.09 -42.31 -40.74
CA THR A 323 -5.28 -43.40 -40.21
C THR A 323 -5.26 -43.36 -38.68
N VAL A 324 -5.63 -44.47 -38.04
CA VAL A 324 -5.64 -44.59 -36.57
C VAL A 324 -4.33 -45.22 -36.11
N TYR A 325 -3.55 -44.49 -35.32
CA TYR A 325 -2.27 -44.95 -34.78
C TYR A 325 -2.43 -45.61 -33.42
N VAL A 326 -3.37 -45.09 -32.61
CA VAL A 326 -3.70 -45.64 -31.28
C VAL A 326 -5.22 -45.63 -31.14
N ASP A 327 -5.81 -46.75 -30.76
CA ASP A 327 -7.18 -46.84 -30.27
C ASP A 327 -7.21 -47.87 -29.15
N TRP A 328 -7.29 -47.39 -27.90
CA TRP A 328 -7.31 -48.27 -26.74
C TRP A 328 -8.69 -48.88 -26.47
N GLY A 329 -9.72 -48.52 -27.25
CA GLY A 329 -11.09 -48.94 -26.99
C GLY A 329 -11.57 -48.48 -25.61
N TYR A 330 -12.59 -49.14 -25.07
CA TYR A 330 -13.03 -48.92 -23.70
C TYR A 330 -12.21 -49.78 -22.75
N GLY A 331 -11.32 -49.17 -21.95
CA GLY A 331 -10.41 -49.87 -21.06
C GLY A 331 -10.69 -49.59 -19.59
N SER A 332 -10.96 -50.63 -18.79
CA SER A 332 -11.25 -50.50 -17.35
C SER A 332 -10.01 -50.50 -16.43
N ASN A 333 -8.80 -50.33 -16.98
CA ASN A 333 -7.56 -50.52 -16.23
C ASN A 333 -6.66 -49.27 -16.30
N THR A 334 -5.98 -49.00 -15.19
CA THR A 334 -4.94 -47.97 -15.05
C THR A 334 -3.74 -48.29 -15.94
N TYR A 335 -3.46 -47.45 -16.93
CA TYR A 335 -2.24 -47.51 -17.73
C TYR A 335 -1.53 -46.16 -17.72
N ALA A 336 -0.23 -46.18 -17.45
CA ALA A 336 0.68 -45.11 -17.84
C ALA A 336 1.32 -45.52 -19.17
N SER A 337 1.15 -44.73 -20.22
CA SER A 337 1.65 -45.05 -21.55
C SER A 337 2.37 -43.85 -22.14
N SER A 338 3.58 -44.07 -22.65
CA SER A 338 4.24 -43.18 -23.60
C SER A 338 4.17 -43.80 -24.99
N PHE A 339 4.02 -42.99 -26.03
CA PHE A 339 4.16 -43.44 -27.41
C PHE A 339 4.98 -42.39 -28.18
N THR A 340 5.86 -42.88 -29.04
CA THR A 340 6.68 -42.06 -29.93
C THR A 340 6.07 -42.12 -31.32
N VAL A 341 5.99 -40.96 -31.99
CA VAL A 341 5.55 -40.89 -33.39
C VAL A 341 6.79 -40.98 -34.27
N ASP A 342 7.07 -42.16 -34.78
CA ASP A 342 8.15 -42.39 -35.74
C ASP A 342 7.78 -41.85 -37.13
N GLU A 343 8.79 -41.43 -37.90
CA GLU A 343 8.58 -41.14 -39.32
C GLU A 343 8.12 -42.40 -40.06
N ALA A 344 7.09 -42.26 -40.88
CA ALA A 344 6.73 -43.30 -41.82
C ALA A 344 7.91 -43.52 -42.79
N SER A 345 8.52 -44.70 -42.73
CA SER A 345 9.59 -45.14 -43.63
C SER A 345 9.13 -45.26 -45.08
#